data_AF-A0AAP2DQI3-F1
#
_entry.id   AF-A0AAP2DQI3-F1
#
_cell.length_a   1.000
_cell.length_b   1.000
_cell.length_c   1.000
_cell.angle_alpha   90.00
_cell.angle_beta   90.00
_cell.angle_gamma   90.00
#
_symmetry.space_group_name_H-M   'P 1'
#
loop_
_entity.id
_entity.type
_entity.pdbx_description
1 polymer ?
#
loop_
_entity_poly.entity_id
_entity_poly.type
_entity_poly.pdbx_seq_one_letter_code
_entity_poly.pdbx_strand_id
1 'polypeptide(L)'
;MRFLARRAHGILILLGCVSFSAEAQVGGKHSFEFLEVPPAARLSALGGVNVSLADRDVGFFAGNPALAGDTLSGTAVVNYQFYAGDIG
;
A
#
# COMPACT_ATOMS: atom_id res chain seq x y z
N MET A 1 -30.96 39.48 -24.00
CA MET A 1 -29.71 38.84 -23.52
C MET A 1 -29.65 38.56 -22.01
N ARG A 2 -30.17 39.43 -21.13
CA ARG A 2 -30.08 39.26 -19.66
C ARG A 2 -30.86 38.07 -19.07
N PHE A 3 -31.94 37.63 -19.71
CA PHE A 3 -32.74 36.45 -19.29
C PHE A 3 -32.04 35.11 -19.56
N LEU A 4 -31.30 35.01 -20.66
CA LEU A 4 -30.53 33.80 -21.02
C LEU A 4 -29.34 33.62 -20.07
N ALA A 5 -28.69 34.71 -19.69
CA ALA A 5 -27.62 34.71 -18.69
C ALA A 5 -28.12 34.20 -17.33
N ARG A 6 -29.29 34.65 -16.85
CA ARG A 6 -29.87 34.20 -15.56
C ARG A 6 -30.19 32.70 -15.53
N ARG A 7 -30.63 32.13 -16.66
CA ARG A 7 -30.86 30.68 -16.80
C ARG A 7 -29.55 29.88 -16.82
N ALA A 8 -28.53 30.39 -17.51
CA ALA A 8 -27.21 29.77 -17.52
C ALA A 8 -26.55 29.75 -16.14
N HIS A 9 -26.72 30.82 -15.34
CA HIS A 9 -26.23 30.86 -13.95
C HIS A 9 -26.92 29.81 -13.08
N GLY A 10 -28.24 29.64 -13.22
CA GLY A 10 -28.98 28.60 -12.49
C GLY A 10 -28.49 27.18 -12.81
N ILE A 11 -28.18 26.91 -14.09
CA ILE A 11 -27.64 25.62 -14.53
C ILE A 11 -26.22 25.39 -13.99
N LEU A 12 -25.36 26.41 -14.00
CA LEU A 12 -24.00 26.31 -13.48
C LEU A 12 -23.98 26.00 -11.98
N ILE A 13 -24.85 26.66 -11.22
CA ILE A 13 -25.02 26.42 -9.78
C ILE A 13 -25.52 25.00 -9.52
N LEU A 14 -26.50 24.54 -10.32
CA LEU A 14 -27.04 23.19 -10.20
C LEU A 14 -25.97 22.12 -10.52
N LEU A 15 -25.14 22.33 -11.53
CA LEU A 15 -24.02 21.42 -11.85
C LEU A 15 -22.98 21.37 -10.72
N GLY A 16 -22.66 22.50 -10.09
CA GLY A 16 -21.72 22.55 -8.97
C GLY A 16 -22.23 21.83 -7.71
N CYS A 17 -23.54 21.84 -7.45
CA CYS A 17 -24.12 21.18 -6.28
C CYS A 17 -24.21 19.65 -6.39
N VAL A 18 -24.22 19.09 -7.62
CA VAL A 18 -24.31 17.63 -7.83
C VAL A 18 -22.96 16.92 -7.66
N SER A 19 -21.85 17.66 -7.59
CA SER A 19 -20.49 17.11 -7.53
C SER A 19 -19.96 16.75 -6.14
N PHE A 20 -20.75 16.88 -5.07
CA PHE A 20 -20.27 16.67 -3.70
C PHE A 20 -20.65 15.29 -3.14
N SER A 21 -19.94 14.25 -3.59
CA SER A 21 -19.68 13.06 -2.77
C SER A 21 -18.19 12.76 -2.87
N ALA A 22 -17.43 13.47 -2.03
CA ALA A 22 -16.01 13.23 -1.87
C ALA A 22 -15.83 12.27 -0.69
N GLU A 23 -15.49 11.02 -0.99
CA GLU A 23 -14.97 10.08 0.01
C GLU A 23 -13.57 10.54 0.39
N ALA A 24 -13.34 10.76 1.69
CA ALA A 24 -12.02 11.09 2.21
C ALA A 24 -11.14 9.82 2.24
N GLN A 25 -9.82 10.01 2.33
CA GLN A 25 -8.88 8.90 2.48
C GLN A 25 -9.17 8.12 3.77
N VAL A 26 -9.19 6.78 3.66
CA VAL A 26 -9.46 5.83 4.76
C VAL A 26 -8.22 5.63 5.66
N GLY A 27 -7.19 6.46 5.52
CA GLY A 27 -5.89 6.33 6.18
C GLY A 27 -5.93 6.35 7.71
N GLY A 28 -4.83 5.94 8.33
CA GLY A 28 -4.68 5.94 9.79
C GLY A 28 -5.23 4.70 10.51
N LYS A 29 -5.47 3.60 9.79
CA LYS A 29 -5.82 2.31 10.41
C LYS A 29 -4.63 1.67 11.13
N HIS A 30 -3.42 1.93 10.66
CA HIS A 30 -2.17 1.38 11.19
C HIS A 30 -1.18 2.52 11.42
N SER A 31 -0.50 2.53 12.56
CA SER A 31 0.53 3.54 12.86
C SER A 31 1.83 3.31 12.09
N PHE A 32 2.07 2.07 11.63
CA PHE A 32 3.29 1.62 10.99
C PHE A 32 2.97 0.70 9.80
N GLU A 33 2.33 1.24 8.77
CA GLU A 33 1.85 0.48 7.60
C GLU A 33 3.00 -0.15 6.80
N PHE A 34 4.20 0.43 6.87
CA PHE A 34 5.42 -0.18 6.31
C PHE A 34 5.79 -1.55 6.90
N LEU A 35 5.25 -1.95 8.06
CA LEU A 35 5.46 -3.29 8.61
C LEU A 35 4.67 -4.37 7.85
N GLU A 36 3.63 -3.98 7.11
CA GLU A 36 2.84 -4.89 6.28
C GLU A 36 3.49 -5.12 4.90
N VAL A 37 4.49 -4.30 4.56
CA VAL A 37 5.28 -4.45 3.35
C VAL A 37 6.26 -5.63 3.47
N PRO A 38 6.22 -6.61 2.56
CA PRO A 38 7.19 -7.70 2.55
C PRO A 38 8.62 -7.17 2.27
N PRO A 39 9.61 -7.46 3.13
CA PRO A 39 10.95 -6.87 3.01
C PRO A 39 11.90 -7.60 2.04
N ALA A 40 11.44 -8.71 1.43
CA ALA A 40 12.27 -9.57 0.59
C ALA A 40 11.65 -9.80 -0.78
N ALA A 41 12.44 -9.69 -1.86
CA ALA A 41 11.94 -9.82 -3.23
C ALA A 41 11.27 -11.18 -3.50
N ARG A 42 11.84 -12.27 -2.98
CA ARG A 42 11.24 -13.61 -3.11
C ARG A 42 9.91 -13.70 -2.35
N LEU A 43 9.82 -13.12 -1.15
CA LEU A 43 8.58 -13.10 -0.38
C LEU A 43 7.49 -12.29 -1.11
N SER A 44 7.83 -11.11 -1.65
CA SER A 44 6.94 -10.30 -2.49
C SER A 44 6.46 -11.08 -3.72
N ALA A 45 7.35 -11.80 -4.41
CA ALA A 45 7.01 -12.60 -5.58
C ALA A 45 6.11 -13.82 -5.28
N LEU A 46 6.13 -14.32 -4.03
CA LEU A 46 5.30 -15.44 -3.57
C LEU A 46 3.92 -15.00 -3.04
N GLY A 47 3.58 -13.71 -3.14
CA GLY A 47 2.31 -13.16 -2.64
C GLY A 47 2.40 -12.52 -1.25
N GLY A 48 3.62 -12.26 -0.76
CA GLY A 48 3.88 -11.40 0.40
C GLY A 48 3.79 -12.07 1.77
N VAL A 49 3.25 -13.28 1.87
CA VAL A 49 3.10 -13.99 3.15
C VAL A 49 3.73 -15.37 3.07
N ASN A 50 4.58 -15.69 4.05
CA ASN A 50 5.11 -17.02 4.26
C ASN A 50 5.11 -17.35 5.74
N VAL A 51 4.30 -18.33 6.14
CA VAL A 51 4.16 -18.75 7.54
C VAL A 51 5.05 -19.95 7.86
N SER A 52 5.27 -20.87 6.91
CA SER A 52 5.80 -22.21 7.22
C SER A 52 6.83 -22.76 6.23
N LEU A 53 7.00 -22.15 5.05
CA LEU A 53 8.02 -22.60 4.11
C LEU A 53 9.39 -22.22 4.63
N ALA A 54 10.07 -23.19 5.25
CA ALA A 54 11.47 -23.07 5.64
C ALA A 54 12.36 -23.30 4.40
N ASP A 55 13.18 -22.32 4.07
CA ASP A 55 14.13 -22.36 2.97
C ASP A 55 15.38 -21.54 3.33
N ARG A 56 16.44 -21.62 2.51
CA ARG A 56 17.68 -20.88 2.66
C ARG A 56 17.55 -19.41 2.22
N ASP A 57 16.49 -18.76 2.66
CA ASP A 57 16.23 -17.34 2.41
C ASP A 57 16.05 -16.59 3.73
N VAL A 58 17.01 -15.72 4.05
CA VAL A 58 16.98 -14.88 5.25
C VAL A 58 15.74 -13.97 5.27
N GLY A 59 15.19 -13.63 4.11
CA GLY A 59 13.98 -12.82 4.00
C GLY A 59 12.72 -13.46 4.59
N PHE A 60 12.67 -14.79 4.71
CA PHE A 60 11.49 -15.48 5.26
C PHE A 60 11.37 -15.36 6.78
N PHE A 61 12.45 -15.03 7.48
CA PHE A 61 12.42 -14.70 8.91
C PHE A 61 11.44 -13.56 9.24
N ALA A 62 11.26 -12.60 8.31
CA ALA A 62 10.34 -11.48 8.52
C ALA A 62 8.86 -11.90 8.58
N GLY A 63 8.49 -13.00 7.90
CA GLY A 63 7.12 -13.55 7.96
C GLY A 63 6.92 -14.48 9.16
N ASN A 64 7.96 -15.18 9.59
CA ASN A 64 7.95 -16.00 10.80
C ASN A 64 9.38 -16.18 11.35
N PRO A 65 9.69 -15.60 12.53
CA PRO A 65 11.00 -15.75 13.16
C PRO A 65 11.44 -17.19 13.41
N ALA A 66 10.49 -18.12 13.58
CA ALA A 66 10.78 -19.55 13.78
C ALA A 66 11.34 -20.25 12.53
N LEU A 67 11.30 -19.59 11.35
CA LEU A 67 11.95 -20.08 10.14
C LEU A 67 13.46 -19.81 10.13
N ALA A 68 13.99 -19.04 11.09
CA ALA A 68 15.44 -18.93 11.27
C ALA A 68 15.99 -20.21 11.89
N GLY A 69 16.98 -20.80 11.21
CA GLY A 69 17.69 -21.97 11.69
C GLY A 69 19.14 -21.98 11.20
N ASP A 70 19.88 -23.02 11.59
CA ASP A 70 21.32 -23.13 11.36
C ASP A 70 21.72 -23.09 9.88
N THR A 71 20.79 -23.43 8.98
CA THR A 71 20.97 -23.39 7.53
C THR A 71 21.19 -21.98 6.96
N LEU A 72 20.83 -20.94 7.72
CA LEU A 72 21.03 -19.53 7.36
C LEU A 72 22.36 -18.97 7.88
N SER A 73 23.11 -19.72 8.68
CA SER A 73 24.38 -19.26 9.27
C SER A 73 25.36 -18.82 8.18
N GLY A 74 26.03 -17.68 8.40
CA GLY A 74 26.96 -17.08 7.45
C GLY A 74 26.33 -16.46 6.20
N THR A 75 24.99 -16.34 6.14
CA THR A 75 24.28 -15.75 5.01
C THR A 75 23.85 -14.32 5.34
N ALA A 76 24.08 -13.39 4.40
CA ALA A 76 23.57 -12.03 4.46
C ALA A 76 22.84 -11.71 3.16
N VAL A 77 21.74 -10.97 3.26
CA VAL A 77 20.92 -10.57 2.10
C VAL A 77 20.63 -9.08 2.23
N VAL A 78 20.73 -8.37 1.11
CA VAL A 78 20.33 -6.97 0.98
C VAL A 78 19.16 -6.92 0.01
N ASN A 79 18.07 -6.29 0.43
CA ASN A 79 16.88 -6.09 -0.39
C ASN A 79 16.60 -4.60 -0.54
N TYR A 80 16.00 -4.25 -1.67
CA TYR A 80 15.47 -2.91 -1.93
C TYR A 80 14.14 -3.05 -2.66
N GLN A 81 13.12 -2.35 -2.18
CA GLN A 81 11.82 -2.29 -2.83
C GLN A 81 11.51 -0.84 -3.17
N PHE A 82 11.26 -0.59 -4.46
CA PHE A 82 10.95 0.75 -4.94
C PHE A 82 9.47 1.07 -4.71
N TYR A 83 9.21 2.18 -4.01
CA TYR A 83 7.88 2.72 -3.79
C TYR A 83 7.77 4.07 -4.49
N ALA A 84 6.87 4.16 -5.47
CA ALA A 84 6.72 5.35 -6.30
C ALA A 84 5.96 6.50 -5.64
N GLY A 85 5.37 6.27 -4.46
CA GLY A 85 4.52 7.25 -3.76
C GLY A 85 4.74 7.18 -2.26
N ASP A 86 3.99 6.31 -1.58
CA ASP A 86 4.03 6.13 -0.13
C ASP A 86 3.84 4.65 0.23
N ILE A 87 4.03 4.34 1.51
CA ILE A 87 3.81 3.04 2.14
C ILE A 87 2.83 3.13 3.34
N GLY A 88 2.11 4.25 3.48
CA GLY A 88 1.02 4.47 4.44
C GLY A 88 0.35 5.84 4.27
#